data_AF-A0A396QDZ0-F1
#
_entry.id   AF-A0A396QDZ0-F1
#
_cell.length_a   1.000
_cell.length_b   1.000
_cell.length_c   1.000
_cell.angle_alpha   90.00
_cell.angle_beta   90.00
_cell.angle_gamma   90.00
#
_symmetry.space_group_name_H-M   'P 1'
#
loop_
_entity.id
_entity.type
_entity.pdbx_description
1 polymer ?
#
loop_
_entity_poly.entity_id
_entity_poly.type
_entity_poly.pdbx_seq_one_letter_code
_entity_poly.pdbx_strand_id
1 'polypeptide(L)'
;MGKQFNPLLDPRGYQERTMITLAKRPTLDELRNGKILFYNNTKLGFCNYYTVFDRIKEHLTELGITNWVEYTETVRGKDAAMLADYAAMLAKEEPTAAIVAFGDMGTSSSTTVVTMELEKLGIPAVYMTAPPGTAITEGVGVYRAGHLCLCSVDIMQSTTVEEVAAEVDKKWDYILSSLTSNGEELEQLAHIDFKMDQIPPAKDGLLPKIFEEPDEKEPCAGLEEINDYFNELHISDGLPIIPPTKARYEKMMEYCPFDEDTVLCDPSGPSGKSVTVKDVAIAAVMAGCKPKAMPVLVAAFKALNNKAYNLNQSVTTSHPGGNLVLVSGPIAQEIGLSGKQGCQGPGWPVNATLGRAVNLVIMNVFRSVPGVCDLDCIASQAEFTYCFAEEPELAEWKMINEEHYDSETTTVYVLKAEPIHDVIDFLSLNGHDLLDTITHCCSTLGSNNAYMPGPLVVCLTPDHGKMLKKDGYTKEMIQEHIHTYCYHEVPMVRNRGLVPVRPASFANRHPMPVTRTPKDVEVVVVGGRGGHDGIILPWALHSEGIVEPVALPDGKIAKSIEEFKK
;
A
#
# COMPACT_ATOMS: atom_id res chain seq x y z
N MET A 1 19.75 43.38 -8.47
CA MET A 1 18.92 42.25 -8.96
C MET A 1 19.00 41.19 -7.88
N GLY A 2 17.92 40.95 -7.14
CA GLY A 2 17.91 39.93 -6.08
C GLY A 2 18.23 38.56 -6.69
N LYS A 3 19.07 37.77 -6.04
CA LYS A 3 19.38 36.42 -6.48
C LYS A 3 18.09 35.59 -6.32
N GLN A 4 17.47 35.21 -7.42
CA GLN A 4 16.27 34.37 -7.38
C GLN A 4 16.70 32.91 -7.16
N PHE A 5 16.16 32.26 -6.13
CA PHE A 5 16.39 30.84 -5.88
C PHE A 5 15.77 29.99 -6.99
N ASN A 6 16.42 28.86 -7.30
CA ASN A 6 15.84 27.91 -8.23
C ASN A 6 14.50 27.40 -7.69
N PRO A 7 13.44 27.36 -8.52
CA PRO A 7 12.17 26.81 -8.08
C PRO A 7 12.33 25.31 -7.75
N LEU A 8 11.56 24.87 -6.76
CA LEU A 8 11.53 23.48 -6.32
C LEU A 8 10.50 22.70 -7.14
N LEU A 9 10.84 21.47 -7.49
CA LEU A 9 9.91 20.54 -8.11
C LEU A 9 8.86 20.10 -7.10
N ASP A 10 7.60 20.05 -7.51
CA ASP A 10 6.52 19.49 -6.72
C ASP A 10 6.53 17.96 -6.84
N PRO A 11 6.82 17.20 -5.78
CA PRO A 11 6.90 15.74 -5.84
C PRO A 11 5.55 15.06 -6.08
N ARG A 12 4.43 15.79 -5.96
CA ARG A 12 3.11 15.30 -6.36
C ARG A 12 2.99 15.22 -7.89
N GLY A 13 3.87 15.91 -8.63
CA GLY A 13 3.77 16.11 -10.07
C GLY A 13 2.48 16.82 -10.47
N TYR A 14 2.22 16.97 -11.77
CA TYR A 14 0.91 17.47 -12.20
C TYR A 14 -0.17 16.42 -11.86
N GLN A 15 -1.25 16.86 -11.21
CA GLN A 15 -2.40 16.03 -10.87
C GLN A 15 -3.66 16.66 -11.45
N GLU A 16 -4.26 15.99 -12.43
CA GLU A 16 -5.56 16.39 -12.94
C GLU A 16 -6.63 16.11 -11.87
N ARG A 17 -7.37 17.15 -11.48
CA ARG A 17 -8.55 17.00 -10.62
C ARG A 17 -9.76 16.80 -11.51
N THR A 18 -10.05 15.53 -11.80
CA THR A 18 -11.21 15.15 -12.61
C THR A 18 -12.49 15.60 -11.89
N MET A 19 -13.36 16.30 -12.60
CA MET A 19 -14.70 16.65 -12.14
C MET A 19 -15.71 15.88 -12.99
N ILE A 20 -16.30 14.82 -12.43
CA ILE A 20 -17.30 14.04 -13.17
C ILE A 20 -18.61 14.82 -13.27
N THR A 21 -19.45 14.48 -14.25
CA THR A 21 -20.86 14.91 -14.22
C THR A 21 -21.65 13.89 -13.42
N LEU A 22 -22.30 14.32 -12.34
CA LEU A 22 -23.19 13.44 -11.56
C LEU A 22 -24.44 13.10 -12.38
N ALA A 23 -24.90 11.86 -12.27
CA ALA A 23 -26.11 11.39 -12.90
C ALA A 23 -27.33 12.19 -12.41
N LYS A 24 -28.26 12.48 -13.31
CA LYS A 24 -29.51 13.15 -12.94
C LYS A 24 -30.28 12.29 -11.93
N ARG A 25 -30.68 12.89 -10.81
CA ARG A 25 -31.43 12.18 -9.77
C ARG A 25 -32.90 12.03 -10.20
N PRO A 26 -33.50 10.83 -10.06
CA PRO A 26 -34.92 10.61 -10.32
C PRO A 26 -35.79 11.36 -9.32
N THR A 27 -37.03 11.65 -9.72
CA THR A 27 -38.08 12.05 -8.79
C THR A 27 -38.45 10.89 -7.85
N LEU A 28 -39.10 11.21 -6.73
CA LEU A 28 -39.58 10.19 -5.81
C LEU A 28 -40.55 9.19 -6.48
N ASP A 29 -41.37 9.66 -7.43
CA ASP A 29 -42.29 8.79 -8.18
C ASP A 29 -41.54 7.88 -9.17
N GLU A 30 -40.49 8.36 -9.82
CA GLU A 30 -39.61 7.52 -10.65
C GLU A 30 -38.90 6.46 -9.79
N LEU A 31 -38.46 6.80 -8.57
CA LEU A 31 -37.90 5.82 -7.64
C LEU A 31 -38.91 4.75 -7.21
N ARG A 32 -40.17 5.13 -6.92
CA ARG A 32 -41.24 4.19 -6.55
C ARG A 32 -41.55 3.18 -7.64
N ASN A 33 -41.53 3.63 -8.90
CA ASN A 33 -41.84 2.79 -10.06
C ASN A 33 -40.59 2.09 -10.63
N GLY A 34 -39.41 2.52 -10.22
CA GLY A 34 -38.13 2.05 -10.69
C GLY A 34 -37.58 0.88 -9.89
N LYS A 35 -36.38 0.42 -10.28
CA LYS A 35 -35.58 -0.56 -9.54
C LYS A 35 -34.43 0.14 -8.83
N ILE A 36 -34.17 -0.17 -7.56
CA ILE A 36 -32.97 0.29 -6.83
C ILE A 36 -31.93 -0.83 -6.78
N LEU A 37 -30.68 -0.50 -7.08
CA LEU A 37 -29.55 -1.39 -6.89
C LEU A 37 -28.98 -1.24 -5.49
N PHE A 38 -28.87 -2.34 -4.73
CA PHE A 38 -28.08 -2.42 -3.50
C PHE A 38 -26.81 -3.20 -3.79
N TYR A 39 -25.66 -2.54 -3.74
CA TYR A 39 -24.37 -3.21 -3.94
C TYR A 39 -23.61 -3.34 -2.61
N ASN A 40 -23.41 -4.57 -2.16
CA ASN A 40 -22.59 -4.92 -1.00
C ASN A 40 -21.22 -5.47 -1.45
N ASN A 41 -20.15 -4.77 -1.12
CA ASN A 41 -18.78 -5.17 -1.45
C ASN A 41 -18.21 -6.31 -0.56
N THR A 42 -19.08 -7.11 0.05
CA THR A 42 -18.87 -8.10 1.14
C THR A 42 -18.67 -7.53 2.54
N LYS A 43 -18.44 -6.22 2.69
CA LYS A 43 -18.09 -5.61 3.97
C LYS A 43 -19.27 -5.55 4.95
N LEU A 44 -20.52 -5.53 4.46
CA LEU A 44 -21.70 -5.57 5.33
C LEU A 44 -21.88 -6.91 6.06
N GLY A 45 -21.25 -7.98 5.58
CA GLY A 45 -21.26 -9.28 6.27
C GLY A 45 -20.43 -9.33 7.56
N PHE A 46 -19.77 -8.22 7.92
CA PHE A 46 -18.96 -8.10 9.13
C PHE A 46 -19.77 -7.45 10.25
N CYS A 47 -19.65 -8.00 11.46
CA CYS A 47 -20.33 -7.49 12.67
C CYS A 47 -21.84 -7.30 12.41
N ASN A 48 -22.40 -6.15 12.82
CA ASN A 48 -23.82 -5.81 12.63
C ASN A 48 -24.03 -4.88 11.42
N TYR A 49 -23.08 -4.77 10.49
CA TYR A 49 -23.10 -3.74 9.45
C TYR A 49 -24.21 -3.93 8.41
N TYR A 50 -24.70 -5.16 8.20
CA TYR A 50 -25.85 -5.41 7.31
C TYR A 50 -27.10 -4.60 7.68
N THR A 51 -27.23 -4.24 8.96
CA THR A 51 -28.29 -3.35 9.47
C THR A 51 -28.35 -2.02 8.70
N VAL A 52 -27.24 -1.56 8.10
CA VAL A 52 -27.25 -0.37 7.22
C VAL A 52 -28.21 -0.56 6.05
N PHE A 53 -28.14 -1.69 5.35
CA PHE A 53 -29.04 -1.98 4.24
C PHE A 53 -30.46 -2.29 4.71
N ASP A 54 -30.60 -3.06 5.80
CA ASP A 54 -31.92 -3.39 6.34
C ASP A 54 -32.69 -2.13 6.72
N ARG A 55 -32.05 -1.21 7.45
CA ARG A 55 -32.68 0.03 7.90
C ARG A 55 -33.01 0.98 6.75
N ILE A 56 -32.15 1.07 5.73
CA ILE A 56 -32.46 1.86 4.52
C ILE A 56 -33.68 1.27 3.78
N LYS A 57 -33.77 -0.06 3.64
CA LYS A 57 -34.91 -0.73 2.99
C LYS A 57 -36.22 -0.53 3.77
N GLU A 58 -36.17 -0.51 5.10
CA GLU A 58 -37.33 -0.19 5.94
C GLU A 58 -37.88 1.20 5.60
N HIS A 59 -37.04 2.24 5.62
CA HIS A 59 -37.45 3.61 5.27
C HIS A 59 -37.96 3.73 3.82
N LEU A 60 -37.30 3.07 2.86
CA LEU A 60 -37.77 3.03 1.47
C LEU A 60 -39.16 2.39 1.36
N THR A 61 -39.41 1.32 2.11
CA THR A 61 -40.70 0.62 2.15
C THR A 61 -41.80 1.54 2.69
N GLU A 62 -41.51 2.34 3.72
CA GLU A 62 -42.44 3.34 4.26
C GLU A 62 -42.83 4.41 3.21
N LEU A 63 -41.93 4.71 2.25
CA LEU A 63 -42.19 5.60 1.11
C LEU A 63 -42.87 4.90 -0.09
N GLY A 64 -43.15 3.60 0.01
CA GLY A 64 -43.73 2.79 -1.06
C GLY A 64 -42.75 2.31 -2.12
N ILE A 65 -41.44 2.41 -1.87
CA ILE A 65 -40.39 1.92 -2.76
C ILE A 65 -40.00 0.51 -2.31
N THR A 66 -40.30 -0.52 -3.10
CA THR A 66 -40.13 -1.94 -2.70
C THR A 66 -39.44 -2.81 -3.75
N ASN A 67 -39.08 -2.24 -4.91
CA ASN A 67 -38.44 -2.95 -6.01
C ASN A 67 -36.93 -2.69 -6.00
N TRP A 68 -36.16 -3.68 -5.56
CA TRP A 68 -34.71 -3.61 -5.57
C TRP A 68 -34.06 -4.93 -5.97
N VAL A 69 -32.82 -4.82 -6.47
CA VAL A 69 -31.91 -5.95 -6.71
C VAL A 69 -30.68 -5.77 -5.84
N GLU A 70 -30.16 -6.86 -5.29
CA GLU A 70 -28.99 -6.84 -4.43
C GLU A 70 -27.86 -7.72 -4.99
N TYR A 71 -26.66 -7.16 -5.03
CA TYR A 71 -25.43 -7.87 -5.41
C TYR A 71 -24.45 -7.88 -4.25
N THR A 72 -23.85 -9.04 -3.99
CA THR A 72 -22.74 -9.17 -3.04
C THR A 72 -21.50 -9.70 -3.76
N GLU A 73 -20.46 -8.87 -3.87
CA GLU A 73 -19.21 -9.21 -4.57
C GLU A 73 -18.06 -8.36 -4.05
N THR A 74 -16.88 -8.95 -3.85
CA THR A 74 -15.74 -8.24 -3.27
C THR A 74 -15.13 -7.26 -4.27
N VAL A 75 -14.68 -6.09 -3.83
CA VAL A 75 -13.84 -5.19 -4.65
C VAL A 75 -12.35 -5.54 -4.58
N ARG A 76 -11.97 -6.42 -3.65
CA ARG A 76 -10.56 -6.76 -3.40
C ARG A 76 -9.95 -7.49 -4.60
N GLY A 77 -8.67 -7.21 -4.87
CA GLY A 77 -7.92 -7.81 -5.99
C GLY A 77 -8.33 -7.32 -7.39
N LYS A 78 -9.14 -6.26 -7.49
CA LYS A 78 -9.53 -5.64 -8.77
C LYS A 78 -8.79 -4.31 -8.97
N ASP A 79 -8.25 -4.11 -10.16
CA ASP A 79 -7.72 -2.81 -10.61
C ASP A 79 -8.85 -1.89 -11.08
N ALA A 80 -8.53 -0.63 -11.42
CA ALA A 80 -9.53 0.37 -11.80
C ALA A 80 -10.36 -0.04 -13.04
N ALA A 81 -9.75 -0.71 -14.02
CA ALA A 81 -10.46 -1.16 -15.21
C ALA A 81 -11.44 -2.29 -14.87
N MET A 82 -11.02 -3.25 -14.06
CA MET A 82 -11.89 -4.33 -13.58
C MET A 82 -13.06 -3.80 -12.74
N LEU A 83 -12.85 -2.73 -11.96
CA LEU A 83 -13.91 -2.07 -11.19
C LEU A 83 -14.91 -1.34 -12.10
N ALA A 84 -14.43 -0.71 -13.18
CA ALA A 84 -15.30 -0.08 -14.19
C ALA A 84 -16.13 -1.12 -14.95
N ASP A 85 -15.51 -2.24 -15.38
CA ASP A 85 -16.22 -3.36 -16.00
C ASP A 85 -17.29 -3.95 -15.07
N TYR A 86 -16.99 -4.00 -13.76
CA TYR A 86 -17.92 -4.45 -12.76
C TYR A 86 -19.10 -3.48 -12.58
N ALA A 87 -18.85 -2.16 -12.54
CA ALA A 87 -19.90 -1.15 -12.53
C ALA A 87 -20.79 -1.25 -13.79
N ALA A 88 -20.19 -1.46 -14.97
CA ALA A 88 -20.92 -1.68 -16.22
C ALA A 88 -21.76 -2.97 -16.21
N MET A 89 -21.31 -4.01 -15.51
CA MET A 89 -22.10 -5.23 -15.29
C MET A 89 -23.33 -4.92 -14.42
N LEU A 90 -23.15 -4.23 -13.30
CA LEU A 90 -24.24 -3.82 -12.42
C LEU A 90 -25.26 -2.92 -13.15
N ALA A 91 -24.79 -2.06 -14.05
CA ALA A 91 -25.63 -1.16 -14.83
C ALA A 91 -26.62 -1.88 -15.77
N LYS A 92 -26.37 -3.15 -16.13
CA LYS A 92 -27.29 -3.95 -16.97
C LYS A 92 -28.63 -4.26 -16.29
N GLU A 93 -28.71 -4.09 -14.97
CA GLU A 93 -29.98 -4.19 -14.25
C GLU A 93 -30.93 -3.02 -14.51
N GLU A 94 -30.45 -1.99 -15.20
CA GLU A 94 -31.13 -0.72 -15.47
C GLU A 94 -31.70 -0.09 -14.19
N PRO A 95 -30.89 0.06 -13.11
CA PRO A 95 -31.37 0.65 -11.88
C PRO A 95 -31.60 2.15 -12.05
N THR A 96 -32.66 2.64 -11.40
CA THR A 96 -33.01 4.07 -11.34
C THR A 96 -32.08 4.82 -10.39
N ALA A 97 -31.54 4.11 -9.40
CA ALA A 97 -30.59 4.60 -8.41
C ALA A 97 -29.83 3.42 -7.78
N ALA A 98 -28.68 3.72 -7.18
CA ALA A 98 -27.87 2.76 -6.46
C ALA A 98 -27.54 3.21 -5.02
N ILE A 99 -27.62 2.28 -4.09
CA ILE A 99 -27.05 2.39 -2.75
C ILE A 99 -25.85 1.46 -2.72
N VAL A 100 -24.67 2.05 -2.62
CA VAL A 100 -23.39 1.33 -2.60
C VAL A 100 -22.91 1.23 -1.16
N ALA A 101 -22.51 0.04 -0.73
CA ALA A 101 -21.87 -0.17 0.56
C ALA A 101 -20.74 -1.20 0.45
N PHE A 102 -19.70 -1.14 1.28
CA PHE A 102 -19.48 -0.20 2.38
C PHE A 102 -18.06 0.33 2.37
N GLY A 103 -17.88 1.63 2.59
CA GLY A 103 -16.58 2.26 2.72
C GLY A 103 -15.98 2.09 4.09
N ASP A 104 -15.32 0.95 4.29
CA ASP A 104 -14.52 0.66 5.47
C ASP A 104 -13.20 -0.05 5.05
N MET A 105 -12.30 -0.28 6.02
CA MET A 105 -10.96 -0.85 5.85
C MET A 105 -10.93 -1.99 4.84
N GLY A 106 -10.02 -1.84 3.87
CA GLY A 106 -9.76 -2.81 2.80
C GLY A 106 -10.72 -2.76 1.61
N THR A 107 -11.71 -1.87 1.61
CA THR A 107 -12.70 -1.75 0.51
C THR A 107 -13.05 -0.32 0.09
N SER A 108 -12.76 0.69 0.92
CA SER A 108 -13.11 2.10 0.69
C SER A 108 -12.67 2.64 -0.67
N SER A 109 -11.36 2.60 -0.97
CA SER A 109 -10.81 3.14 -2.23
C SER A 109 -11.45 2.51 -3.47
N SER A 110 -11.38 1.19 -3.60
CA SER A 110 -11.92 0.48 -4.79
C SER A 110 -13.44 0.64 -4.94
N THR A 111 -14.19 0.71 -3.84
CA THR A 111 -15.64 0.89 -3.93
C THR A 111 -16.02 2.32 -4.29
N THR A 112 -15.21 3.31 -3.88
CA THR A 112 -15.34 4.71 -4.36
C THR A 112 -15.25 4.76 -5.90
N VAL A 113 -14.33 3.98 -6.49
CA VAL A 113 -14.20 3.87 -7.96
C VAL A 113 -15.46 3.28 -8.57
N VAL A 114 -16.02 2.20 -8.00
CA VAL A 114 -17.28 1.62 -8.50
C VAL A 114 -18.42 2.64 -8.45
N THR A 115 -18.56 3.38 -7.34
CA THR A 115 -19.57 4.45 -7.21
C THR A 115 -19.40 5.54 -8.27
N MET A 116 -18.16 6.01 -8.47
CA MET A 116 -17.85 6.99 -9.52
C MET A 116 -18.20 6.48 -10.91
N GLU A 117 -17.92 5.21 -11.22
CA GLU A 117 -18.22 4.63 -12.53
C GLU A 117 -19.73 4.43 -12.74
N LEU A 118 -20.50 4.11 -11.69
CA LEU A 118 -21.97 4.10 -11.75
C LEU A 118 -22.53 5.49 -12.12
N GLU A 119 -22.02 6.56 -11.51
CA GLU A 119 -22.40 7.95 -11.83
C GLU A 119 -22.11 8.30 -13.29
N LYS A 120 -20.93 7.93 -13.80
CA LYS A 120 -20.56 8.13 -15.22
C LYS A 120 -21.47 7.37 -16.19
N LEU A 121 -22.00 6.22 -15.75
CA LEU A 121 -22.97 5.42 -16.50
C LEU A 121 -24.40 5.96 -16.40
N GLY A 122 -24.61 7.08 -15.71
CA GLY A 122 -25.93 7.71 -15.55
C GLY A 122 -26.77 7.09 -14.45
N ILE A 123 -26.17 6.30 -13.55
CA ILE A 123 -26.86 5.70 -12.41
C ILE A 123 -26.52 6.54 -11.17
N PRO A 124 -27.50 7.27 -10.61
CA PRO A 124 -27.26 8.06 -9.42
C PRO A 124 -26.98 7.16 -8.23
N ALA A 125 -25.89 7.45 -7.51
CA ALA A 125 -25.41 6.61 -6.42
C ALA A 125 -25.20 7.41 -5.12
N VAL A 126 -25.57 6.79 -4.01
CA VAL A 126 -25.14 7.19 -2.67
C VAL A 126 -24.23 6.11 -2.10
N TYR A 127 -23.04 6.52 -1.65
CA TYR A 127 -22.04 5.60 -1.12
C TYR A 127 -21.99 5.68 0.40
N MET A 128 -22.37 4.59 1.05
CA MET A 128 -22.33 4.44 2.51
C MET A 128 -20.91 4.13 2.99
N THR A 129 -20.41 4.87 3.98
CA THR A 129 -19.06 4.71 4.55
C THR A 129 -19.08 4.71 6.08
N ALA A 130 -17.98 4.29 6.69
CA ALA A 130 -17.71 4.49 8.11
C ALA A 130 -16.24 4.80 8.37
N PRO A 131 -15.91 5.51 9.46
CA PRO A 131 -14.54 5.67 9.91
C PRO A 131 -13.87 4.31 10.19
N PRO A 132 -12.58 4.15 9.87
CA PRO A 132 -11.71 5.17 9.25
C PRO A 132 -11.81 5.23 7.71
N GLY A 133 -12.54 4.31 7.07
CA GLY A 133 -12.66 4.23 5.61
C GLY A 133 -13.25 5.48 4.93
N THR A 134 -14.00 6.31 5.65
CA THR A 134 -14.53 7.59 5.17
C THR A 134 -13.43 8.52 4.65
N ALA A 135 -12.33 8.71 5.39
CA ALA A 135 -11.29 9.68 5.02
C ALA A 135 -10.62 9.35 3.68
N ILE A 136 -10.37 8.05 3.44
CA ILE A 136 -9.89 7.57 2.13
C ILE A 136 -10.91 7.80 1.03
N THR A 137 -12.17 7.51 1.31
CA THR A 137 -13.25 7.67 0.33
C THR A 137 -13.36 9.14 -0.11
N GLU A 138 -13.22 10.08 0.82
CA GLU A 138 -13.17 11.51 0.53
C GLU A 138 -11.99 11.88 -0.36
N GLY A 139 -10.78 11.40 -0.04
CA GLY A 139 -9.59 11.67 -0.85
C GLY A 139 -9.70 11.09 -2.26
N VAL A 140 -10.08 9.82 -2.38
CA VAL A 140 -10.32 9.16 -3.68
C VAL A 140 -11.39 9.90 -4.47
N GLY A 141 -12.48 10.29 -3.80
CA GLY A 141 -13.56 11.10 -4.37
C GLY A 141 -13.06 12.43 -4.92
N VAL A 142 -12.28 13.20 -4.16
CA VAL A 142 -11.73 14.49 -4.62
C VAL A 142 -10.73 14.34 -5.74
N TYR A 143 -9.82 13.37 -5.66
CA TYR A 143 -8.79 13.21 -6.69
C TYR A 143 -9.35 12.70 -8.02
N ARG A 144 -10.38 11.84 -7.97
CA ARG A 144 -10.81 11.07 -9.16
C ARG A 144 -12.21 11.42 -9.66
N ALA A 145 -13.07 11.95 -8.79
CA ALA A 145 -14.44 12.36 -9.13
C ALA A 145 -14.70 13.86 -8.94
N GLY A 146 -13.94 14.53 -8.07
CA GLY A 146 -14.11 15.93 -7.67
C GLY A 146 -15.23 16.12 -6.63
N HIS A 147 -16.33 15.39 -6.81
CA HIS A 147 -17.50 15.38 -5.94
C HIS A 147 -18.21 14.02 -6.01
N LEU A 148 -18.83 13.60 -4.91
CA LEU A 148 -19.60 12.36 -4.82
C LEU A 148 -20.50 12.38 -3.58
N CYS A 149 -21.68 11.77 -3.64
CA CYS A 149 -22.56 11.64 -2.48
C CYS A 149 -22.03 10.56 -1.51
N LEU A 150 -21.31 10.99 -0.47
CA LEU A 150 -20.68 10.14 0.54
C LEU A 150 -21.44 10.25 1.87
N CYS A 151 -22.08 9.15 2.27
CA CYS A 151 -22.85 9.09 3.52
C CYS A 151 -22.11 8.30 4.60
N SER A 152 -21.36 9.01 5.45
CA SER A 152 -20.67 8.40 6.59
C SER A 152 -21.61 8.18 7.78
N VAL A 153 -21.63 6.96 8.31
CA VAL A 153 -22.26 6.58 9.58
C VAL A 153 -21.18 6.26 10.63
N ASP A 154 -21.38 6.64 11.89
CA ASP A 154 -20.37 6.44 12.95
C ASP A 154 -20.54 5.09 13.65
N ILE A 155 -19.95 4.05 13.06
CA ILE A 155 -20.06 2.67 13.55
C ILE A 155 -18.68 2.03 13.70
N MET A 156 -18.57 1.13 14.68
CA MET A 156 -17.38 0.35 14.96
C MET A 156 -17.72 -1.13 15.10
N GLN A 157 -16.69 -1.98 15.18
CA GLN A 157 -16.86 -3.44 15.17
C GLN A 157 -17.80 -3.95 16.28
N SER A 158 -17.87 -3.26 17.42
CA SER A 158 -18.71 -3.62 18.57
C SER A 158 -20.09 -2.95 18.59
N THR A 159 -20.41 -2.07 17.64
CA THR A 159 -21.69 -1.35 17.59
C THR A 159 -22.86 -2.32 17.45
N THR A 160 -23.91 -2.15 18.25
CA THR A 160 -25.08 -3.04 18.23
C THR A 160 -25.97 -2.78 17.01
N VAL A 161 -26.90 -3.69 16.73
CA VAL A 161 -27.90 -3.53 15.65
C VAL A 161 -28.69 -2.23 15.83
N GLU A 162 -29.14 -1.95 17.05
CA GLU A 162 -29.93 -0.77 17.38
C GLU A 162 -29.13 0.53 17.19
N GLU A 163 -27.85 0.52 17.56
CA GLU A 163 -26.95 1.65 17.36
C GLU A 163 -26.66 1.89 15.87
N VAL A 164 -26.41 0.84 15.08
CA VAL A 164 -26.24 0.98 13.62
C VAL A 164 -27.52 1.55 12.98
N ALA A 165 -28.69 1.03 13.35
CA ALA A 165 -29.96 1.55 12.84
C ALA A 165 -30.17 3.03 13.19
N ALA A 166 -29.84 3.43 14.42
CA ALA A 166 -29.92 4.82 14.86
C ALA A 166 -28.97 5.74 14.08
N GLU A 167 -27.78 5.28 13.72
CA GLU A 167 -26.86 6.05 12.85
C GLU A 167 -27.41 6.24 11.44
N VAL A 168 -28.03 5.21 10.86
CA VAL A 168 -28.71 5.32 9.55
C VAL A 168 -29.87 6.32 9.63
N ASP A 169 -30.67 6.26 10.70
CA ASP A 169 -31.80 7.17 10.91
C ASP A 169 -31.37 8.64 10.92
N LYS A 170 -30.24 8.95 11.57
CA LYS A 170 -29.66 10.31 11.57
C LYS A 170 -29.28 10.80 10.17
N LYS A 171 -29.05 9.89 9.23
CA LYS A 171 -28.59 10.17 7.86
C LYS A 171 -29.67 10.02 6.81
N TRP A 172 -30.89 9.62 7.18
CA TRP A 172 -31.94 9.30 6.23
C TRP A 172 -32.25 10.44 5.25
N ASP A 173 -32.38 11.67 5.75
CA ASP A 173 -32.63 12.85 4.90
C ASP A 173 -31.52 13.05 3.86
N TYR A 174 -30.26 12.89 4.27
CA TYR A 174 -29.12 12.98 3.34
C TYR A 174 -29.16 11.87 2.28
N ILE A 175 -29.47 10.63 2.69
CA ILE A 175 -29.57 9.48 1.78
C ILE A 175 -30.65 9.73 0.74
N LEU A 176 -31.85 10.11 1.17
CA LEU A 176 -32.99 10.33 0.28
C LEU A 176 -32.76 11.52 -0.66
N SER A 177 -32.27 12.66 -0.15
CA SER A 177 -31.96 13.82 -0.98
C SER A 177 -30.82 13.53 -1.96
N SER A 178 -29.79 12.76 -1.57
CA SER A 178 -28.72 12.36 -2.49
C SER A 178 -29.24 11.54 -3.68
N LEU A 179 -30.36 10.84 -3.51
CA LEU A 179 -31.00 10.02 -4.55
C LEU A 179 -32.05 10.79 -5.37
N THR A 180 -32.50 11.96 -4.94
CA THR A 180 -33.67 12.65 -5.53
C THR A 180 -33.47 14.11 -5.92
N SER A 181 -32.50 14.79 -5.29
CA SER A 181 -32.26 16.21 -5.49
C SER A 181 -31.36 16.49 -6.70
N ASN A 182 -31.58 17.62 -7.39
CA ASN A 182 -30.80 18.02 -8.56
C ASN A 182 -30.36 19.48 -8.42
N GLY A 183 -29.45 19.94 -9.29
CA GLY A 183 -28.98 21.33 -9.29
C GLY A 183 -28.14 21.65 -8.05
N GLU A 184 -28.30 22.85 -7.51
CA GLU A 184 -27.49 23.36 -6.38
C GLU A 184 -27.55 22.47 -5.14
N GLU A 185 -28.70 21.87 -4.85
CA GLU A 185 -28.85 20.96 -3.70
C GLU A 185 -27.97 19.70 -3.88
N LEU A 186 -27.90 19.14 -5.09
CA LEU A 186 -27.03 17.98 -5.37
C LEU A 186 -25.56 18.36 -5.27
N GLU A 187 -25.18 19.54 -5.77
CA GLU A 187 -23.81 20.04 -5.66
C GLU A 187 -23.39 20.19 -4.18
N GLN A 188 -24.30 20.66 -3.31
CA GLN A 188 -24.06 20.75 -1.87
C GLN A 188 -23.95 19.36 -1.21
N LEU A 189 -24.81 18.41 -1.58
CA LEU A 189 -24.80 17.05 -1.04
C LEU A 189 -23.57 16.25 -1.46
N ALA A 190 -23.09 16.45 -2.69
CA ALA A 190 -21.93 15.77 -3.25
C ALA A 190 -20.60 16.46 -2.90
N HIS A 191 -20.64 17.65 -2.29
CA HIS A 191 -19.44 18.36 -1.87
C HIS A 191 -18.64 17.54 -0.85
N ILE A 192 -17.35 17.36 -1.14
CA ILE A 192 -16.42 16.67 -0.26
C ILE A 192 -15.52 17.71 0.40
N ASP A 193 -15.62 17.86 1.71
CA ASP A 193 -14.81 18.80 2.51
C ASP A 193 -13.43 18.20 2.86
N PHE A 194 -12.71 17.74 1.82
CA PHE A 194 -11.41 17.10 1.97
C PHE A 194 -10.35 18.13 2.33
N LYS A 195 -9.67 17.99 3.47
CA LYS A 195 -8.79 19.04 4.03
C LYS A 195 -7.42 19.17 3.36
N MET A 196 -6.95 18.14 2.67
CA MET A 196 -5.62 18.10 2.05
C MET A 196 -5.66 18.54 0.58
N ASP A 197 -4.54 19.09 0.09
CA ASP A 197 -4.35 19.46 -1.33
C ASP A 197 -5.42 20.41 -1.90
N GLN A 198 -5.97 21.36 -1.13
CA GLN A 198 -7.01 22.31 -1.63
C GLN A 198 -6.68 22.93 -3.00
N ILE A 199 -5.39 23.21 -3.21
CA ILE A 199 -4.85 23.74 -4.46
C ILE A 199 -4.12 22.60 -5.18
N PRO A 200 -4.53 22.24 -6.42
CA PRO A 200 -3.83 21.22 -7.19
C PRO A 200 -2.41 21.67 -7.56
N PRO A 201 -1.45 20.73 -7.71
CA PRO A 201 -0.12 21.04 -8.22
C PRO A 201 -0.15 21.81 -9.54
N ALA A 202 0.79 22.73 -9.72
CA ALA A 202 0.88 23.55 -10.92
C ALA A 202 1.30 22.73 -12.15
N LYS A 203 0.84 23.13 -13.33
CA LYS A 203 1.12 22.43 -14.61
C LYS A 203 2.60 22.45 -15.00
N ASP A 204 3.37 23.41 -14.50
CA ASP A 204 4.81 23.49 -14.72
C ASP A 204 5.61 22.55 -13.81
N GLY A 205 4.96 21.87 -12.86
CA GLY A 205 5.58 20.94 -11.92
C GLY A 205 6.40 21.62 -10.82
N LEU A 206 6.18 22.92 -10.58
CA LEU A 206 6.89 23.69 -9.58
C LEU A 206 6.00 23.99 -8.36
N LEU A 207 6.62 24.01 -7.19
CA LEU A 207 5.96 24.49 -5.97
C LEU A 207 5.70 26.01 -6.08
N PRO A 208 4.52 26.51 -5.66
CA PRO A 208 4.16 27.91 -5.80
C PRO A 208 4.89 28.84 -4.81
N LYS A 209 5.50 28.29 -3.75
CA LYS A 209 6.23 29.05 -2.75
C LYS A 209 7.56 29.55 -3.30
N ILE A 210 7.73 30.87 -3.27
CA ILE A 210 9.03 31.51 -3.45
C ILE A 210 9.66 31.64 -2.05
N PHE A 211 10.86 31.08 -1.89
CA PHE A 211 11.64 31.22 -0.66
C PHE A 211 12.41 32.55 -0.71
N GLU A 212 12.43 33.26 0.42
CA GLU A 212 13.17 34.50 0.56
C GLU A 212 14.68 34.25 0.58
N GLU A 213 15.47 35.30 0.36
CA GLU A 213 16.93 35.19 0.44
C GLU A 213 17.33 34.90 1.91
N PRO A 214 17.90 33.72 2.19
CA PRO A 214 18.32 33.37 3.53
C PRO A 214 19.47 34.27 3.96
N ASP A 215 19.62 34.49 5.28
CA ASP A 215 20.76 35.25 5.81
C ASP A 215 22.06 34.54 5.45
N GLU A 216 22.83 35.08 4.50
CA GLU A 216 24.10 34.50 4.02
C GLU A 216 25.14 34.34 5.13
N LYS A 217 24.96 34.97 6.30
CA LYS A 217 25.83 34.80 7.47
C LYS A 217 25.54 33.51 8.25
N GLU A 218 24.33 32.98 8.12
CA GLU A 218 23.90 31.76 8.81
C GLU A 218 24.13 30.54 7.88
N PRO A 219 24.98 29.58 8.29
CA PRO A 219 25.20 28.37 7.50
C PRO A 219 23.89 27.60 7.28
N CYS A 220 23.61 27.22 6.03
CA CYS A 220 22.42 26.44 5.67
C CYS A 220 21.07 27.11 6.01
N ALA A 221 21.01 28.44 6.14
CA ALA A 221 19.76 29.14 6.40
C ALA A 221 18.65 28.83 5.36
N GLY A 222 17.41 28.81 5.84
CA GLY A 222 16.22 28.45 5.04
C GLY A 222 15.85 26.96 5.09
N LEU A 223 16.66 26.10 5.73
CA LEU A 223 16.44 24.65 5.72
C LEU A 223 15.17 24.27 6.50
N GLU A 224 14.98 24.84 7.69
CA GLU A 224 13.82 24.64 8.55
C GLU A 224 12.54 25.07 7.83
N GLU A 225 12.52 26.26 7.24
CA GLU A 225 11.36 26.80 6.53
C GLU A 225 10.97 25.96 5.32
N ILE A 226 11.96 25.37 4.61
CA ILE A 226 11.67 24.45 3.52
C ILE A 226 11.08 23.14 4.04
N ASN A 227 11.63 22.57 5.11
CA ASN A 227 11.12 21.33 5.68
C ASN A 227 9.72 21.51 6.26
N ASP A 228 9.47 22.60 6.98
CA ASP A 228 8.15 22.94 7.52
C ASP A 228 7.14 23.09 6.39
N TYR A 229 7.49 23.78 5.30
CA TYR A 229 6.60 23.91 4.15
C TYR A 229 6.26 22.56 3.48
N PHE A 230 7.23 21.64 3.36
CA PHE A 230 6.98 20.31 2.82
C PHE A 230 6.12 19.45 3.77
N ASN A 231 6.31 19.58 5.08
CA ASN A 231 5.48 18.91 6.08
C ASN A 231 4.03 19.44 6.07
N GLU A 232 3.83 20.75 6.00
CA GLU A 232 2.51 21.40 5.89
C GLU A 232 1.72 20.92 4.66
N LEU A 233 2.42 20.70 3.55
CA LEU A 233 1.84 20.16 2.30
C LEU A 233 1.66 18.64 2.30
N HIS A 234 2.07 17.94 3.37
CA HIS A 234 2.05 16.48 3.44
C HIS A 234 2.82 15.83 2.27
N ILE A 235 3.95 16.42 1.90
CA ILE A 235 4.85 15.92 0.85
C ILE A 235 6.24 15.55 1.40
N SER A 236 6.30 15.29 2.70
CA SER A 236 7.46 14.79 3.43
C SER A 236 6.98 13.81 4.50
N ASP A 237 7.92 13.07 5.08
CA ASP A 237 7.71 12.04 6.09
C ASP A 237 8.09 12.53 7.50
N GLY A 238 8.20 13.84 7.72
CA GLY A 238 8.62 14.42 8.99
C GLY A 238 10.13 14.36 9.27
N LEU A 239 10.91 13.71 8.40
CA LEU A 239 12.38 13.78 8.45
C LEU A 239 12.89 14.89 7.49
N PRO A 240 14.07 15.47 7.73
CA PRO A 240 14.64 16.45 6.82
C PRO A 240 14.79 15.90 5.40
N ILE A 241 14.42 16.70 4.39
CA ILE A 241 14.55 16.36 2.97
C ILE A 241 15.65 17.17 2.30
N ILE A 242 16.21 16.64 1.21
CA ILE A 242 16.98 17.46 0.25
C ILE A 242 16.00 18.05 -0.76
N PRO A 243 15.85 19.38 -0.85
CA PRO A 243 14.85 19.97 -1.73
C PRO A 243 15.11 19.62 -3.21
N PRO A 244 14.12 19.11 -3.95
CA PRO A 244 14.32 18.66 -5.32
C PRO A 244 14.37 19.86 -6.27
N THR A 245 15.58 20.29 -6.63
CA THR A 245 15.78 21.31 -7.68
C THR A 245 16.04 20.64 -9.02
N LYS A 246 15.82 21.36 -10.13
CA LYS A 246 16.13 20.86 -11.49
C LYS A 246 17.55 20.31 -11.60
N ALA A 247 18.55 21.02 -11.08
CA ALA A 247 19.94 20.58 -11.12
C ALA A 247 20.21 19.29 -10.31
N ARG A 248 19.57 19.12 -9.15
CA ARG A 248 19.69 17.88 -8.35
C ARG A 248 18.99 16.71 -9.02
N TYR A 249 17.84 16.97 -9.64
CA TYR A 249 17.13 16.00 -10.47
C TYR A 249 17.97 15.53 -11.66
N GLU A 250 18.51 16.44 -12.46
CA GLU A 250 19.37 16.11 -13.60
C GLU A 250 20.58 15.27 -13.19
N LYS A 251 21.20 15.60 -12.04
CA LYS A 251 22.28 14.81 -11.45
C LYS A 251 21.82 13.41 -11.02
N MET A 252 20.64 13.30 -10.41
CA MET A 252 20.08 11.99 -10.03
C MET A 252 19.90 11.08 -11.24
N MET A 253 19.58 11.65 -12.40
CA MET A 253 19.36 10.92 -13.65
C MET A 253 20.64 10.44 -14.34
N GLU A 254 21.86 10.78 -13.85
CA GLU A 254 23.14 10.38 -14.47
C GLU A 254 23.32 8.86 -14.61
N TYR A 255 22.68 8.06 -13.75
CA TYR A 255 22.70 6.59 -13.78
C TYR A 255 21.31 6.01 -14.07
N CYS A 256 20.46 6.74 -14.79
CA CYS A 256 19.13 6.29 -15.16
C CYS A 256 18.94 6.40 -16.68
N PRO A 257 19.16 5.35 -17.48
CA PRO A 257 19.02 5.37 -18.93
C PRO A 257 17.56 5.42 -19.41
N PHE A 258 16.59 5.25 -18.50
CA PHE A 258 15.17 5.30 -18.81
C PHE A 258 14.73 6.72 -19.18
N ASP A 259 13.66 6.80 -19.97
CA ASP A 259 12.95 8.04 -20.25
C ASP A 259 12.19 8.49 -18.99
N GLU A 260 12.14 9.79 -18.72
CA GLU A 260 11.55 10.32 -17.48
C GLU A 260 10.05 10.05 -17.36
N ASP A 261 9.34 9.95 -18.49
CA ASP A 261 7.91 9.69 -18.56
C ASP A 261 7.59 8.18 -18.59
N THR A 262 8.61 7.31 -18.49
CA THR A 262 8.40 5.86 -18.42
C THR A 262 7.59 5.52 -17.17
N VAL A 263 6.41 4.92 -17.38
CA VAL A 263 5.55 4.42 -16.31
C VAL A 263 6.15 3.16 -15.70
N LEU A 264 6.36 3.18 -14.39
CA LEU A 264 6.87 2.08 -13.58
C LEU A 264 5.75 1.39 -12.79
N CYS A 265 4.72 2.14 -12.38
CA CYS A 265 3.51 1.58 -11.77
C CYS A 265 2.24 2.13 -12.43
N ASP A 266 1.28 1.24 -12.62
CA ASP A 266 -0.05 1.56 -13.11
C ASP A 266 -0.82 2.48 -12.13
N PRO A 267 -1.88 3.17 -12.61
CA PRO A 267 -2.74 3.99 -11.78
C PRO A 267 -3.20 3.28 -10.50
N SER A 268 -2.85 3.83 -9.34
CA SER A 268 -3.10 3.19 -8.04
C SER A 268 -3.33 4.20 -6.91
N GLY A 269 -3.83 3.70 -5.78
CA GLY A 269 -4.02 4.46 -4.56
C GLY A 269 -5.08 5.58 -4.65
N PRO A 270 -5.11 6.45 -3.63
CA PRO A 270 -6.08 7.54 -3.53
C PRO A 270 -6.08 8.48 -4.75
N SER A 271 -4.90 8.90 -5.20
CA SER A 271 -4.76 9.83 -6.32
C SER A 271 -5.15 9.25 -7.66
N GLY A 272 -5.07 7.92 -7.83
CA GLY A 272 -5.23 7.25 -9.11
C GLY A 272 -4.13 7.60 -10.13
N LYS A 273 -2.98 8.11 -9.69
CA LYS A 273 -1.85 8.42 -10.58
C LYS A 273 -0.98 7.18 -10.83
N SER A 274 -0.34 7.16 -11.98
CA SER A 274 0.80 6.29 -12.26
C SER A 274 2.08 6.82 -11.59
N VAL A 275 3.03 5.93 -11.32
CA VAL A 275 4.40 6.30 -10.92
C VAL A 275 5.29 6.28 -12.15
N THR A 276 6.03 7.36 -12.38
CA THR A 276 7.01 7.49 -13.46
C THR A 276 8.45 7.46 -12.94
N VAL A 277 9.42 7.30 -13.84
CA VAL A 277 10.85 7.44 -13.51
C VAL A 277 11.15 8.82 -12.91
N LYS A 278 10.50 9.88 -13.40
CA LYS A 278 10.62 11.23 -12.86
C LYS A 278 10.22 11.33 -11.39
N ASP A 279 9.08 10.73 -11.03
CA ASP A 279 8.58 10.75 -9.66
C ASP A 279 9.56 10.03 -8.71
N VAL A 280 10.07 8.89 -9.15
CA VAL A 280 11.10 8.11 -8.41
C VAL A 280 12.38 8.91 -8.23
N ALA A 281 12.86 9.60 -9.26
CA ALA A 281 14.07 10.42 -9.18
C ALA A 281 13.90 11.62 -8.23
N ILE A 282 12.74 12.28 -8.24
CA ILE A 282 12.42 13.37 -7.32
C ILE A 282 12.42 12.86 -5.87
N ALA A 283 11.74 11.76 -5.59
CA ALA A 283 11.71 11.15 -4.27
C ALA A 283 13.11 10.66 -3.82
N ALA A 284 13.92 10.13 -4.73
CA ALA A 284 15.31 9.74 -4.47
C ALA A 284 16.17 10.95 -4.07
N VAL A 285 15.99 12.11 -4.72
CA VAL A 285 16.66 13.35 -4.30
C VAL A 285 16.23 13.71 -2.89
N MET A 286 14.92 13.77 -2.63
CA MET A 286 14.36 14.13 -1.32
C MET A 286 14.86 13.22 -0.20
N ALA A 287 14.92 11.92 -0.44
CA ALA A 287 15.42 10.93 0.50
C ALA A 287 16.94 11.05 0.77
N GLY A 288 17.69 11.67 -0.13
CA GLY A 288 19.15 11.81 -0.04
C GLY A 288 19.96 10.74 -0.76
N CYS A 289 19.34 10.01 -1.69
CA CYS A 289 20.01 8.99 -2.49
C CYS A 289 21.17 9.57 -3.31
N LYS A 290 22.08 8.69 -3.74
CA LYS A 290 23.06 8.99 -4.79
C LYS A 290 22.53 8.50 -6.15
N PRO A 291 22.99 9.07 -7.29
CA PRO A 291 22.50 8.69 -8.62
C PRO A 291 22.50 7.18 -8.90
N LYS A 292 23.54 6.48 -8.42
CA LYS A 292 23.70 5.02 -8.53
C LYS A 292 22.57 4.19 -7.88
N ALA A 293 21.69 4.81 -7.08
CA ALA A 293 20.52 4.16 -6.51
C ALA A 293 19.37 3.96 -7.53
N MET A 294 19.33 4.77 -8.60
CA MET A 294 18.22 4.79 -9.55
C MET A 294 17.90 3.43 -10.18
N PRO A 295 18.88 2.62 -10.63
CA PRO A 295 18.58 1.31 -11.21
C PRO A 295 17.83 0.36 -10.26
N VAL A 296 18.19 0.38 -8.98
CA VAL A 296 17.53 -0.44 -7.94
C VAL A 296 16.12 0.08 -7.66
N LEU A 297 15.92 1.40 -7.58
CA LEU A 297 14.59 1.98 -7.40
C LEU A 297 13.66 1.65 -8.57
N VAL A 298 14.15 1.76 -9.81
CA VAL A 298 13.38 1.39 -11.00
C VAL A 298 12.95 -0.08 -10.94
N ALA A 299 13.85 -0.99 -10.59
CA ALA A 299 13.51 -2.41 -10.41
C ALA A 299 12.50 -2.61 -9.27
N ALA A 300 12.65 -1.90 -8.14
CA ALA A 300 11.73 -1.97 -7.02
C ALA A 300 10.30 -1.55 -7.43
N PHE A 301 10.13 -0.44 -8.14
CA PHE A 301 8.80 0.00 -8.59
C PHE A 301 8.18 -0.91 -9.66
N LYS A 302 8.99 -1.49 -10.56
CA LYS A 302 8.52 -2.56 -11.45
C LYS A 302 8.01 -3.78 -10.67
N ALA A 303 8.74 -4.18 -9.63
CA ALA A 303 8.34 -5.29 -8.76
C ALA A 303 7.06 -4.98 -7.98
N LEU A 304 6.95 -3.75 -7.43
CA LEU A 304 5.74 -3.27 -6.76
C LEU A 304 4.53 -3.24 -7.70
N ASN A 305 4.72 -2.98 -9.00
CA ASN A 305 3.63 -3.00 -9.98
C ASN A 305 3.16 -4.42 -10.36
N ASN A 306 3.86 -5.47 -9.92
CA ASN A 306 3.41 -6.82 -10.18
C ASN A 306 2.04 -7.05 -9.53
N LYS A 307 1.06 -7.57 -10.28
CA LYS A 307 -0.30 -7.81 -9.78
C LYS A 307 -0.32 -8.68 -8.52
N ALA A 308 0.63 -9.61 -8.39
CA ALA A 308 0.76 -10.47 -7.23
C ALA A 308 1.28 -9.74 -5.97
N TYR A 309 1.89 -8.55 -6.09
CA TYR A 309 2.23 -7.72 -4.93
C TYR A 309 1.00 -7.08 -4.28
N ASN A 310 -0.04 -6.81 -5.08
CA ASN A 310 -1.30 -6.17 -4.70
C ASN A 310 -1.12 -4.71 -4.21
N LEU A 311 -0.39 -3.91 -4.99
CA LEU A 311 -0.05 -2.52 -4.65
C LEU A 311 -1.26 -1.64 -4.32
N ASN A 312 -2.35 -1.77 -5.07
CA ASN A 312 -3.54 -0.93 -4.89
C ASN A 312 -4.16 -1.06 -3.49
N GLN A 313 -4.04 -2.22 -2.86
CA GLN A 313 -4.51 -2.39 -1.49
C GLN A 313 -3.42 -2.13 -0.45
N SER A 314 -2.15 -2.41 -0.77
CA SER A 314 -1.05 -2.26 0.18
C SER A 314 -0.78 -0.80 0.55
N VAL A 315 -1.04 0.15 -0.37
CA VAL A 315 -0.78 1.59 -0.16
C VAL A 315 -1.85 2.29 0.68
N THR A 316 -2.96 1.63 1.00
CA THR A 316 -4.04 2.20 1.83
C THR A 316 -4.45 1.23 2.94
N THR A 317 -3.51 0.40 3.38
CA THR A 317 -3.79 -0.66 4.34
C THR A 317 -3.96 -0.07 5.74
N SER A 318 -4.48 -0.88 6.67
CA SER A 318 -4.54 -0.55 8.09
C SER A 318 -3.46 -1.26 8.91
N HIS A 319 -2.51 -1.90 8.23
CA HIS A 319 -1.56 -2.84 8.78
C HIS A 319 -0.17 -2.20 8.81
N PRO A 320 0.52 -2.21 9.96
CA PRO A 320 1.75 -1.46 10.21
C PRO A 320 2.97 -2.08 9.51
N GLY A 321 2.97 -2.11 8.18
CA GLY A 321 3.96 -2.83 7.39
C GLY A 321 4.63 -1.95 6.34
N GLY A 322 5.96 -1.95 6.26
CA GLY A 322 6.68 -1.22 5.21
C GLY A 322 6.72 -1.98 3.88
N ASN A 323 7.20 -1.31 2.84
CA ASN A 323 7.52 -1.92 1.55
C ASN A 323 8.98 -2.39 1.60
N LEU A 324 9.21 -3.65 2.03
CA LEU A 324 10.55 -4.23 2.08
C LEU A 324 11.15 -4.24 0.68
N VAL A 325 12.41 -3.79 0.55
CA VAL A 325 13.25 -3.94 -0.64
C VAL A 325 14.55 -4.62 -0.23
N LEU A 326 14.63 -5.93 -0.45
CA LEU A 326 15.82 -6.73 -0.21
C LEU A 326 16.57 -6.91 -1.53
N VAL A 327 17.83 -6.45 -1.61
CA VAL A 327 18.61 -6.50 -2.86
C VAL A 327 19.63 -7.63 -2.81
N SER A 328 19.70 -8.42 -3.86
CA SER A 328 20.59 -9.59 -3.94
C SER A 328 21.43 -9.53 -5.20
N GLY A 329 22.75 -9.65 -5.10
CA GLY A 329 23.68 -9.67 -6.26
C GLY A 329 24.69 -8.51 -6.35
N PRO A 330 25.52 -8.49 -7.40
CA PRO A 330 26.74 -7.68 -7.46
C PRO A 330 26.54 -6.16 -7.44
N ILE A 331 25.48 -5.63 -8.08
CA ILE A 331 25.23 -4.18 -8.12
C ILE A 331 24.93 -3.65 -6.71
N ALA A 332 24.33 -4.46 -5.82
CA ALA A 332 24.15 -4.06 -4.42
C ALA A 332 25.49 -3.70 -3.76
N GLN A 333 26.51 -4.54 -3.99
CA GLN A 333 27.85 -4.35 -3.48
C GLN A 333 28.55 -3.14 -4.13
N GLU A 334 28.39 -2.95 -5.44
CA GLU A 334 28.97 -1.81 -6.17
C GLU A 334 28.47 -0.46 -5.69
N ILE A 335 27.22 -0.38 -5.22
CA ILE A 335 26.61 0.88 -4.76
C ILE A 335 26.68 1.07 -3.25
N GLY A 336 27.17 0.08 -2.50
CA GLY A 336 27.30 0.15 -1.04
C GLY A 336 25.99 -0.10 -0.28
N LEU A 337 25.04 -0.80 -0.89
CA LEU A 337 23.97 -1.47 -0.14
C LEU A 337 24.61 -2.58 0.70
N SER A 338 24.09 -2.80 1.91
CA SER A 338 24.68 -3.80 2.79
C SER A 338 23.66 -4.68 3.51
N GLY A 339 24.04 -5.94 3.65
CA GLY A 339 23.43 -6.91 4.56
C GLY A 339 24.28 -7.19 5.79
N LYS A 340 25.32 -6.39 6.08
CA LYS A 340 26.24 -6.60 7.22
C LYS A 340 25.59 -6.21 8.54
N GLN A 341 26.38 -6.23 9.61
CA GLN A 341 25.95 -5.86 10.95
C GLN A 341 25.19 -4.51 10.96
N GLY A 342 23.99 -4.53 11.52
CA GLY A 342 23.10 -3.37 11.59
C GLY A 342 22.41 -3.00 10.27
N CYS A 343 22.37 -3.87 9.26
CA CYS A 343 21.83 -3.57 7.92
C CYS A 343 20.38 -3.08 7.87
N GLN A 344 19.55 -3.43 8.85
CA GLN A 344 18.16 -2.97 8.96
C GLN A 344 17.99 -1.75 9.89
N GLY A 345 19.09 -1.22 10.43
CA GLY A 345 19.13 -0.08 11.34
C GLY A 345 19.88 1.12 10.76
N PRO A 346 20.29 2.08 11.61
CA PRO A 346 21.06 3.24 11.17
C PRO A 346 22.49 2.86 10.77
N GLY A 347 23.16 3.76 10.03
CA GLY A 347 24.59 3.64 9.70
C GLY A 347 24.90 3.17 8.28
N TRP A 348 23.89 2.71 7.54
CA TRP A 348 23.98 2.37 6.11
C TRP A 348 23.18 3.36 5.26
N PRO A 349 23.79 4.45 4.74
CA PRO A 349 23.05 5.52 4.07
C PRO A 349 22.31 5.05 2.82
N VAL A 350 22.86 4.10 2.07
CA VAL A 350 22.25 3.61 0.83
C VAL A 350 20.98 2.82 1.14
N ASN A 351 21.02 1.92 2.13
CA ASN A 351 19.86 1.21 2.67
C ASN A 351 18.76 2.20 3.10
N ALA A 352 19.13 3.13 3.99
CA ALA A 352 18.18 4.09 4.58
C ALA A 352 17.51 4.97 3.52
N THR A 353 18.30 5.54 2.59
CA THR A 353 17.76 6.45 1.58
C THR A 353 16.95 5.74 0.49
N LEU A 354 17.34 4.53 0.08
CA LEU A 354 16.56 3.74 -0.88
C LEU A 354 15.18 3.37 -0.33
N GLY A 355 15.14 2.81 0.90
CA GLY A 355 13.87 2.47 1.56
C GLY A 355 12.98 3.71 1.74
N ARG A 356 13.56 4.83 2.16
CA ARG A 356 12.86 6.11 2.30
C ARG A 356 12.33 6.65 0.97
N ALA A 357 13.12 6.57 -0.10
CA ALA A 357 12.68 7.01 -1.43
C ALA A 357 11.44 6.24 -1.89
N VAL A 358 11.35 4.93 -1.64
CA VAL A 358 10.17 4.12 -1.98
C VAL A 358 8.91 4.65 -1.28
N ASN A 359 8.99 4.91 0.04
CA ASN A 359 7.83 5.39 0.79
C ASN A 359 7.46 6.83 0.43
N LEU A 360 8.45 7.70 0.14
CA LEU A 360 8.17 9.06 -0.34
C LEU A 360 7.41 9.06 -1.68
N VAL A 361 7.70 8.15 -2.62
CA VAL A 361 6.89 8.03 -3.85
C VAL A 361 5.45 7.65 -3.52
N ILE A 362 5.24 6.68 -2.63
CA ILE A 362 3.89 6.24 -2.23
C ILE A 362 3.10 7.40 -1.62
N MET A 363 3.71 8.15 -0.68
CA MET A 363 3.09 9.32 -0.07
C MET A 363 2.83 10.46 -1.07
N ASN A 364 3.79 10.75 -1.94
CA ASN A 364 3.72 11.93 -2.81
C ASN A 364 2.88 11.68 -4.08
N VAL A 365 3.01 10.52 -4.70
CA VAL A 365 2.34 10.19 -5.96
C VAL A 365 0.96 9.60 -5.71
N PHE A 366 0.84 8.57 -4.87
CA PHE A 366 -0.45 7.93 -4.59
C PHE A 366 -1.30 8.73 -3.58
N ARG A 367 -0.66 9.65 -2.83
CA ARG A 367 -1.32 10.43 -1.77
C ARG A 367 -1.83 9.57 -0.62
N SER A 368 -1.13 8.46 -0.36
CA SER A 368 -1.29 7.65 0.85
C SER A 368 -0.66 8.37 2.04
N VAL A 369 -1.35 9.40 2.53
CA VAL A 369 -0.88 10.25 3.63
C VAL A 369 -1.43 9.74 4.97
N PRO A 370 -0.58 9.46 5.97
CA PRO A 370 -0.99 9.04 7.31
C PRO A 370 -2.06 9.95 7.93
N GLY A 371 -3.13 9.34 8.45
CA GLY A 371 -4.24 10.07 9.08
C GLY A 371 -5.19 10.78 8.11
N VAL A 372 -4.96 10.68 6.79
CA VAL A 372 -5.83 11.27 5.75
C VAL A 372 -6.28 10.21 4.77
N CYS A 373 -5.33 9.61 4.05
CA CYS A 373 -5.61 8.66 2.96
C CYS A 373 -4.86 7.33 3.10
N ASP A 374 -4.23 7.13 4.25
CA ASP A 374 -3.65 5.88 4.71
C ASP A 374 -4.39 5.45 5.99
N LEU A 375 -4.75 4.17 6.10
CA LEU A 375 -5.59 3.65 7.19
C LEU A 375 -4.78 3.02 8.32
N ASP A 376 -3.46 3.11 8.27
CA ASP A 376 -2.61 2.54 9.30
C ASP A 376 -3.06 2.96 10.70
N CYS A 377 -3.46 1.98 11.50
CA CYS A 377 -4.05 2.24 12.81
C CYS A 377 -3.02 2.77 13.82
N ILE A 378 -1.76 2.35 13.66
CA ILE A 378 -0.61 2.74 14.50
C ILE A 378 0.61 3.10 13.65
N ALA A 379 0.80 2.45 12.49
CA ALA A 379 2.00 2.51 11.66
C ALA A 379 3.25 1.86 12.30
N SER A 380 4.36 1.86 11.54
CA SER A 380 5.62 1.22 11.90
C SER A 380 6.82 2.02 11.41
N GLN A 381 7.96 1.89 12.09
CA GLN A 381 9.23 2.45 11.63
C GLN A 381 9.68 1.90 10.27
N ALA A 382 9.19 0.71 9.88
CA ALA A 382 9.40 0.14 8.55
C ALA A 382 8.81 1.02 7.42
N GLU A 383 7.88 1.93 7.73
CA GLU A 383 7.31 2.85 6.74
C GLU A 383 8.16 4.13 6.54
N PHE A 384 9.24 4.33 7.32
CA PHE A 384 10.25 5.37 7.01
C PHE A 384 11.34 4.84 6.09
N THR A 385 11.81 3.62 6.33
CA THR A 385 12.84 2.97 5.54
C THR A 385 12.75 1.46 5.71
N TYR A 386 12.78 0.72 4.62
CA TYR A 386 12.81 -0.74 4.68
C TYR A 386 13.60 -1.37 3.54
N CYS A 387 14.91 -1.18 3.54
CA CYS A 387 15.79 -1.72 2.51
C CYS A 387 17.08 -2.26 3.11
N PHE A 388 17.52 -3.41 2.64
CA PHE A 388 18.82 -4.01 2.93
C PHE A 388 19.25 -4.95 1.80
N ALA A 389 20.41 -5.59 1.91
CA ALA A 389 20.89 -6.52 0.91
C ALA A 389 21.29 -7.87 1.49
N GLU A 390 21.46 -8.88 0.63
CA GLU A 390 22.24 -10.07 0.96
C GLU A 390 23.74 -9.79 0.81
N GLU A 391 24.56 -10.53 1.58
CA GLU A 391 26.01 -10.41 1.57
C GLU A 391 26.66 -11.74 1.16
N PRO A 392 27.39 -11.79 0.04
CA PRO A 392 28.04 -13.03 -0.42
C PRO A 392 28.97 -13.65 0.62
N GLU A 393 29.63 -12.83 1.44
CA GLU A 393 30.55 -13.29 2.50
C GLU A 393 29.82 -13.94 3.70
N LEU A 394 28.52 -13.69 3.86
CA LEU A 394 27.69 -14.23 4.94
C LEU A 394 26.83 -15.40 4.47
N ALA A 395 26.65 -15.57 3.15
CA ALA A 395 25.76 -16.56 2.58
C ALA A 395 26.22 -18.00 2.89
N GLU A 396 25.32 -18.79 3.50
CA GLU A 396 25.55 -20.22 3.80
C GLU A 396 24.84 -21.14 2.78
N TRP A 397 23.90 -20.59 2.02
CA TRP A 397 23.20 -21.21 0.88
C TRP A 397 23.11 -20.21 -0.27
N LYS A 398 22.52 -20.63 -1.40
CA LYS A 398 22.31 -19.75 -2.54
C LYS A 398 21.48 -18.53 -2.12
N MET A 399 21.92 -17.36 -2.56
CA MET A 399 21.21 -16.09 -2.39
C MET A 399 20.01 -16.02 -3.35
N ILE A 400 19.08 -15.08 -3.10
CA ILE A 400 17.85 -14.92 -3.90
C ILE A 400 18.17 -14.74 -5.39
N ASN A 401 19.19 -13.96 -5.75
CA ASN A 401 19.57 -13.79 -7.15
C ASN A 401 20.01 -15.10 -7.82
N GLU A 402 20.71 -15.98 -7.09
CA GLU A 402 21.19 -17.28 -7.60
C GLU A 402 20.10 -18.35 -7.65
N GLU A 403 19.07 -18.24 -6.82
CA GLU A 403 17.91 -19.15 -6.82
C GLU A 403 16.95 -18.86 -7.98
N HIS A 404 16.82 -17.58 -8.34
CA HIS A 404 15.91 -17.13 -9.40
C HIS A 404 16.61 -16.89 -10.74
N TYR A 405 17.91 -16.59 -10.73
CA TYR A 405 18.72 -16.24 -11.90
C TYR A 405 20.14 -16.85 -11.82
N ASP A 406 21.18 -16.01 -11.86
CA ASP A 406 22.60 -16.37 -11.80
C ASP A 406 23.35 -15.44 -10.83
N SER A 407 24.59 -15.83 -10.48
CA SER A 407 25.42 -15.10 -9.52
C SER A 407 25.89 -13.72 -10.00
N GLU A 408 25.72 -13.41 -11.29
CA GLU A 408 26.08 -12.12 -11.88
C GLU A 408 24.86 -11.20 -12.02
N THR A 409 23.66 -11.70 -11.78
CA THR A 409 22.42 -10.93 -11.85
C THR A 409 22.18 -10.27 -10.50
N THR A 410 21.82 -8.97 -10.52
CA THR A 410 21.27 -8.32 -9.32
C THR A 410 19.76 -8.31 -9.41
N THR A 411 19.09 -8.68 -8.32
CA THR A 411 17.63 -8.66 -8.18
C THR A 411 17.21 -7.81 -6.98
N VAL A 412 15.97 -7.35 -7.02
CA VAL A 412 15.24 -6.88 -5.83
C VAL A 412 14.17 -7.91 -5.48
N TYR A 413 14.02 -8.20 -4.20
CA TYR A 413 12.88 -8.90 -3.61
C TYR A 413 12.05 -7.86 -2.87
N VAL A 414 10.77 -7.69 -3.24
CA VAL A 414 9.85 -6.78 -2.56
C VAL A 414 8.70 -7.51 -1.89
N LEU A 415 8.33 -7.07 -0.68
CA LEU A 415 7.22 -7.61 0.11
C LEU A 415 6.62 -6.51 1.00
N LYS A 416 5.28 -6.39 1.09
CA LYS A 416 4.65 -5.57 2.15
C LYS A 416 4.69 -6.38 3.44
N ALA A 417 5.40 -5.89 4.45
CA ALA A 417 5.71 -6.69 5.65
C ALA A 417 5.82 -5.86 6.93
N GLU A 418 5.51 -6.51 8.05
CA GLU A 418 5.73 -6.01 9.42
C GLU A 418 7.21 -5.69 9.67
N PRO A 419 7.53 -4.84 10.66
CA PRO A 419 8.92 -4.70 11.10
C PRO A 419 9.46 -6.04 11.62
N ILE A 420 10.80 -6.16 11.60
CA ILE A 420 11.50 -7.35 12.09
C ILE A 420 11.16 -7.68 13.56
N HIS A 421 10.85 -8.94 13.83
CA HIS A 421 10.74 -9.53 15.15
C HIS A 421 12.08 -10.18 15.54
N ASP A 422 12.66 -9.77 16.66
CA ASP A 422 13.92 -10.31 17.18
C ASP A 422 13.74 -11.74 17.73
N VAL A 423 14.68 -12.62 17.40
CA VAL A 423 14.74 -14.00 17.90
C VAL A 423 16.05 -14.18 18.66
N ILE A 424 15.94 -14.17 19.98
CA ILE A 424 17.05 -14.37 20.90
C ILE A 424 17.26 -15.87 21.16
N ASP A 425 18.43 -16.38 20.80
CA ASP A 425 18.91 -17.69 21.25
C ASP A 425 20.44 -17.69 21.36
N PHE A 426 20.95 -17.90 22.58
CA PHE A 426 22.39 -18.00 22.86
C PHE A 426 22.78 -19.37 23.42
N LEU A 427 21.80 -20.27 23.62
CA LEU A 427 21.99 -21.50 24.39
C LEU A 427 21.81 -22.75 23.55
N SER A 428 21.10 -22.67 22.42
CA SER A 428 21.05 -23.76 21.46
C SER A 428 22.46 -24.13 20.98
N LEU A 429 22.83 -25.39 21.17
CA LEU A 429 24.16 -25.92 20.84
C LEU A 429 24.18 -26.66 19.49
N ASN A 430 23.03 -26.76 18.83
CA ASN A 430 22.84 -27.42 17.55
C ASN A 430 21.70 -26.73 16.77
N GLY A 431 21.64 -27.00 15.47
CA GLY A 431 20.66 -26.45 14.54
C GLY A 431 19.24 -26.98 14.74
N HIS A 432 19.03 -28.13 15.38
CA HIS A 432 17.69 -28.64 15.66
C HIS A 432 16.98 -27.79 16.72
N ASP A 433 17.63 -27.60 17.87
CA ASP A 433 17.08 -26.80 18.97
C ASP A 433 16.88 -25.34 18.51
N LEU A 434 17.85 -24.78 17.79
CA LEU A 434 17.76 -23.42 17.24
C LEU A 434 16.57 -23.29 16.27
N LEU A 435 16.41 -24.23 15.34
CA LEU A 435 15.36 -24.14 14.33
C LEU A 435 13.96 -24.24 14.94
N ASP A 436 13.80 -25.01 16.02
CA ASP A 436 12.55 -25.03 16.78
C ASP A 436 12.26 -23.66 17.42
N THR A 437 13.25 -23.00 18.04
CA THR A 437 13.11 -21.63 18.55
C THR A 437 12.69 -20.65 17.45
N ILE A 438 13.38 -20.66 16.31
CA ILE A 438 13.07 -19.81 15.14
C ILE A 438 11.64 -20.07 14.64
N THR A 439 11.24 -21.34 14.55
CA THR A 439 9.92 -21.75 14.07
C THR A 439 8.80 -21.21 14.96
N HIS A 440 9.01 -21.19 16.28
CA HIS A 440 8.06 -20.61 17.23
C HIS A 440 7.87 -19.09 17.06
N CYS A 441 8.87 -18.39 16.53
CA CYS A 441 8.80 -16.96 16.21
C CYS A 441 8.22 -16.66 14.81
N CYS A 442 8.07 -17.66 13.94
CA CYS A 442 7.56 -17.49 12.58
C CYS A 442 6.06 -17.14 12.48
N SER A 443 5.35 -17.05 13.60
CA SER A 443 4.01 -16.47 13.68
C SER A 443 3.60 -16.21 15.13
N THR A 444 2.74 -15.22 15.33
CA THR A 444 2.03 -14.99 16.59
C THR A 444 0.51 -15.00 16.34
N LEU A 445 -0.29 -15.35 17.36
CA LEU A 445 -1.73 -15.12 17.29
C LEU A 445 -2.00 -13.61 17.16
N GLY A 446 -2.70 -13.22 16.11
CA GLY A 446 -2.90 -11.81 15.77
C GLY A 446 -2.11 -11.35 14.54
N SER A 447 -1.05 -12.07 14.15
CA SER A 447 -0.37 -11.84 12.86
C SER A 447 -1.27 -12.20 11.68
N ASN A 448 -1.09 -11.54 10.53
CA ASN A 448 -1.91 -11.83 9.36
C ASN A 448 -1.75 -13.30 8.92
N ASN A 449 -0.55 -13.88 9.00
CA ASN A 449 -0.28 -15.29 8.68
C ASN A 449 -1.04 -16.30 9.56
N ALA A 450 -1.51 -15.92 10.76
CA ALA A 450 -2.38 -16.78 11.56
C ALA A 450 -3.76 -16.99 10.92
N TYR A 451 -4.23 -16.01 10.13
CA TYR A 451 -5.53 -16.02 9.47
C TYR A 451 -5.42 -16.31 7.97
N MET A 452 -4.32 -15.89 7.37
CA MET A 452 -4.09 -15.83 5.93
C MET A 452 -2.68 -16.30 5.61
N PRO A 453 -2.47 -17.59 5.29
CA PRO A 453 -1.14 -18.12 5.08
C PRO A 453 -0.47 -17.48 3.86
N GLY A 454 0.81 -17.12 3.99
CA GLY A 454 1.54 -16.36 2.99
C GLY A 454 3.05 -16.35 3.21
N PRO A 455 3.81 -15.59 2.41
CA PRO A 455 5.26 -15.57 2.46
C PRO A 455 5.80 -14.98 3.77
N LEU A 456 6.95 -15.40 4.27
CA LEU A 456 7.65 -14.78 5.39
C LEU A 456 9.16 -14.81 5.13
N VAL A 457 9.92 -13.92 5.79
CA VAL A 457 11.38 -13.90 5.64
C VAL A 457 12.05 -14.21 6.98
N VAL A 458 12.92 -15.22 6.97
CA VAL A 458 13.80 -15.59 8.07
C VAL A 458 15.17 -14.96 7.81
N CYS A 459 15.57 -14.04 8.68
CA CYS A 459 16.86 -13.37 8.66
C CYS A 459 17.77 -14.03 9.70
N LEU A 460 18.64 -14.94 9.26
CA LEU A 460 19.61 -15.59 10.13
C LEU A 460 20.85 -14.72 10.30
N THR A 461 21.38 -14.69 11.51
CA THR A 461 22.74 -14.21 11.76
C THR A 461 23.78 -15.16 11.17
N PRO A 462 25.02 -14.68 10.92
CA PRO A 462 26.09 -15.53 10.41
C PRO A 462 26.46 -16.70 11.34
N ASP A 463 26.33 -16.54 12.66
CA ASP A 463 26.66 -17.63 13.60
C ASP A 463 25.59 -18.74 13.53
N HIS A 464 24.31 -18.37 13.49
CA HIS A 464 23.20 -19.31 13.41
C HIS A 464 23.08 -19.97 12.03
N GLY A 465 23.30 -19.21 10.95
CA GLY A 465 23.42 -19.77 9.59
C GLY A 465 24.50 -20.86 9.52
N LYS A 466 25.69 -20.59 10.06
CA LYS A 466 26.79 -21.57 10.13
C LYS A 466 26.45 -22.78 10.98
N MET A 467 25.76 -22.59 12.10
CA MET A 467 25.34 -23.69 12.97
C MET A 467 24.37 -24.63 12.23
N LEU A 468 23.35 -24.08 11.60
CA LEU A 468 22.40 -24.85 10.78
C LEU A 468 23.11 -25.58 9.63
N LYS A 469 24.00 -24.87 8.90
CA LYS A 469 24.77 -25.45 7.80
C LYS A 469 25.66 -26.60 8.26
N LYS A 470 26.35 -26.44 9.38
CA LYS A 470 27.24 -27.44 9.99
C LYS A 470 26.47 -28.71 10.38
N ASP A 471 25.24 -28.57 10.86
CA ASP A 471 24.37 -29.69 11.23
C ASP A 471 23.63 -30.29 10.02
N GLY A 472 23.96 -29.85 8.80
CA GLY A 472 23.52 -30.46 7.56
C GLY A 472 22.23 -29.90 6.99
N TYR A 473 21.68 -28.81 7.54
CA TYR A 473 20.49 -28.19 6.99
C TYR A 473 20.75 -27.60 5.60
N THR A 474 19.89 -27.95 4.65
CA THR A 474 19.73 -27.19 3.41
C THR A 474 18.68 -26.09 3.61
N LYS A 475 18.64 -25.11 2.71
CA LYS A 475 17.61 -24.07 2.72
C LYS A 475 16.21 -24.68 2.58
N GLU A 476 16.07 -25.72 1.75
CA GLU A 476 14.82 -26.47 1.58
C GLU A 476 14.40 -27.20 2.86
N MET A 477 15.34 -27.77 3.61
CA MET A 477 15.02 -28.41 4.89
C MET A 477 14.50 -27.41 5.92
N ILE A 478 15.07 -26.19 5.97
CA ILE A 478 14.59 -25.11 6.84
C ILE A 478 13.16 -24.69 6.44
N GLN A 479 12.94 -24.49 5.14
CA GLN A 479 11.64 -24.17 4.55
C GLN A 479 10.58 -25.22 4.91
N GLU A 480 10.90 -26.51 4.72
CA GLU A 480 10.01 -27.63 5.03
C GLU A 480 9.72 -27.75 6.52
N HIS A 481 10.73 -27.55 7.39
CA HIS A 481 10.55 -27.58 8.84
C HIS A 481 9.57 -26.50 9.30
N ILE A 482 9.81 -25.24 8.90
CA ILE A 482 8.93 -24.13 9.29
C ILE A 482 7.51 -24.32 8.74
N HIS A 483 7.34 -24.76 7.49
CA HIS A 483 6.01 -25.05 6.94
C HIS A 483 5.28 -26.17 7.69
N THR A 484 6.02 -27.18 8.15
CA THR A 484 5.46 -28.34 8.86
C THR A 484 5.05 -27.98 10.29
N TYR A 485 5.88 -27.21 10.98
CA TYR A 485 5.77 -27.02 12.44
C TYR A 485 5.28 -25.63 12.86
N CYS A 486 5.27 -24.63 11.97
CA CYS A 486 4.64 -23.34 12.25
C CYS A 486 3.17 -23.36 11.87
N TYR A 487 2.31 -23.56 12.87
CA TYR A 487 0.86 -23.65 12.70
C TYR A 487 0.10 -23.14 13.92
N HIS A 488 -1.20 -22.89 13.74
CA HIS A 488 -2.13 -22.61 14.82
C HIS A 488 -3.22 -23.67 14.89
N GLU A 489 -3.57 -24.07 16.12
CA GLU A 489 -4.76 -24.86 16.37
C GLU A 489 -5.99 -24.12 15.83
N VAL A 490 -6.79 -24.77 14.96
CA VAL A 490 -7.96 -24.14 14.32
C VAL A 490 -8.92 -23.46 15.32
N PRO A 491 -9.21 -24.02 16.51
CA PRO A 491 -10.02 -23.34 17.53
C PRO A 491 -9.46 -21.99 18.00
N MET A 492 -8.15 -21.75 17.90
CA MET A 492 -7.51 -20.49 18.33
C MET A 492 -7.70 -19.36 17.33
N VAL A 493 -7.93 -19.68 16.05
CA VAL A 493 -8.05 -18.69 14.95
C VAL A 493 -9.47 -18.59 14.37
N ARG A 494 -10.38 -19.50 14.76
CA ARG A 494 -11.78 -19.47 14.31
C ARG A 494 -12.53 -18.30 14.95
N ASN A 495 -13.25 -17.53 14.12
CA ASN A 495 -14.07 -16.39 14.54
C ASN A 495 -13.29 -15.33 15.35
N ARG A 496 -12.00 -15.19 15.07
CA ARG A 496 -11.09 -14.20 15.68
C ARG A 496 -10.25 -13.57 14.59
N GLY A 497 -9.73 -12.37 14.84
CA GLY A 497 -8.85 -11.65 13.89
C GLY A 497 -9.56 -11.34 12.58
N LEU A 498 -8.97 -11.79 11.46
CA LEU A 498 -9.46 -11.49 10.12
C LEU A 498 -10.30 -12.64 9.54
N VAL A 499 -11.22 -12.30 8.62
CA VAL A 499 -11.90 -13.30 7.80
C VAL A 499 -10.83 -14.07 7.01
N PRO A 500 -10.78 -15.41 7.14
CA PRO A 500 -9.69 -16.18 6.58
C PRO A 500 -9.74 -16.18 5.06
N VAL A 501 -8.63 -15.78 4.44
CA VAL A 501 -8.36 -15.98 3.02
C VAL A 501 -7.33 -17.08 2.90
N ARG A 502 -7.77 -18.25 2.46
CA ARG A 502 -6.96 -19.47 2.46
C ARG A 502 -7.18 -20.25 1.16
N PRO A 503 -6.21 -21.06 0.72
CA PRO A 503 -6.45 -22.03 -0.35
C PRO A 503 -7.69 -22.87 -0.05
N ALA A 504 -8.52 -23.15 -1.06
CA ALA A 504 -9.73 -23.95 -0.87
C ALA A 504 -9.44 -25.34 -0.28
N SER A 505 -8.25 -25.89 -0.57
CA SER A 505 -7.75 -27.15 0.01
C SER A 505 -7.57 -27.10 1.54
N PHE A 506 -7.53 -25.91 2.15
CA PHE A 506 -7.35 -25.73 3.60
C PHE A 506 -8.68 -25.66 4.36
N ALA A 507 -9.84 -25.76 3.70
CA ALA A 507 -11.16 -25.61 4.32
C ALA A 507 -11.37 -26.51 5.55
N ASN A 508 -10.83 -27.73 5.54
CA ASN A 508 -10.91 -28.70 6.65
C ASN A 508 -9.53 -29.03 7.24
N ARG A 509 -8.49 -28.23 6.96
CA ARG A 509 -7.12 -28.51 7.42
C ARG A 509 -6.99 -28.21 8.92
N HIS A 510 -6.34 -29.10 9.64
CA HIS A 510 -6.01 -28.94 11.06
C HIS A 510 -4.72 -29.71 11.40
N PRO A 511 -3.75 -29.09 12.11
CA PRO A 511 -3.70 -27.68 12.48
C PRO A 511 -3.58 -26.76 11.24
N MET A 512 -3.80 -25.46 11.41
CA MET A 512 -3.76 -24.47 10.33
C MET A 512 -2.33 -23.95 10.13
N PRO A 513 -1.66 -24.25 9.01
CA PRO A 513 -0.31 -23.76 8.76
C PRO A 513 -0.30 -22.24 8.51
N VAL A 514 0.82 -21.61 8.81
CA VAL A 514 1.03 -20.16 8.59
C VAL A 514 1.53 -19.84 7.18
N THR A 515 1.99 -20.86 6.44
CA THR A 515 2.42 -20.80 5.05
C THR A 515 1.58 -21.73 4.19
N ARG A 516 1.45 -21.43 2.90
CA ARG A 516 0.71 -22.26 1.92
C ARG A 516 1.56 -23.42 1.44
N THR A 517 2.85 -23.17 1.25
CA THR A 517 3.86 -24.16 0.86
C THR A 517 5.20 -23.86 1.56
N PRO A 518 6.17 -24.79 1.58
CA PRO A 518 7.52 -24.50 2.06
C PRO A 518 8.18 -23.30 1.37
N LYS A 519 7.86 -23.04 0.10
CA LYS A 519 8.43 -21.92 -0.67
C LYS A 519 7.92 -20.54 -0.28
N ASP A 520 6.94 -20.46 0.61
CA ASP A 520 6.59 -19.20 1.25
C ASP A 520 7.65 -18.75 2.28
N VAL A 521 8.56 -19.62 2.70
CA VAL A 521 9.62 -19.27 3.66
C VAL A 521 10.86 -18.83 2.88
N GLU A 522 11.14 -17.53 2.88
CA GLU A 522 12.40 -16.98 2.38
C GLU A 522 13.45 -17.02 3.49
N VAL A 523 14.69 -17.41 3.18
CA VAL A 523 15.76 -17.54 4.19
C VAL A 523 17.00 -16.84 3.69
N VAL A 524 17.46 -15.84 4.46
CA VAL A 524 18.64 -15.05 4.15
C VAL A 524 19.60 -15.02 5.34
N VAL A 525 20.90 -14.92 5.08
CA VAL A 525 21.91 -14.76 6.13
C VAL A 525 22.45 -13.34 6.07
N VAL A 526 22.15 -12.55 7.10
CA VAL A 526 22.43 -11.11 7.17
C VAL A 526 22.83 -10.70 8.59
N GLY A 527 23.29 -9.47 8.75
CA GLY A 527 23.62 -8.89 10.04
C GLY A 527 25.04 -9.19 10.48
N GLY A 528 25.21 -9.27 11.80
CA GLY A 528 26.48 -9.50 12.46
C GLY A 528 26.44 -10.77 13.30
N ARG A 529 27.61 -11.19 13.79
CA ARG A 529 27.75 -12.32 14.71
C ARG A 529 26.95 -12.08 16.00
N GLY A 530 26.42 -13.14 16.61
CA GLY A 530 25.55 -13.08 17.79
C GLY A 530 24.31 -13.97 17.66
N GLY A 531 23.56 -14.10 18.75
CA GLY A 531 22.38 -14.97 18.85
C GLY A 531 21.05 -14.23 18.68
N HIS A 532 20.96 -13.33 17.70
CA HIS A 532 19.79 -12.46 17.44
C HIS A 532 19.36 -12.56 15.98
N ASP A 533 18.61 -13.61 15.65
CA ASP A 533 17.98 -13.75 14.33
C ASP A 533 16.75 -12.84 14.21
N GLY A 534 16.15 -12.79 13.02
CA GLY A 534 14.98 -11.98 12.73
C GLY A 534 13.91 -12.72 11.96
N ILE A 535 12.65 -12.45 12.28
CA ILE A 535 11.49 -12.87 11.48
C ILE A 535 10.79 -11.62 10.93
N ILE A 536 10.50 -11.62 9.63
CA ILE A 536 9.68 -10.61 8.97
C ILE A 536 8.39 -11.29 8.51
N LEU A 537 7.26 -10.90 9.10
CA LEU A 537 5.93 -11.41 8.76
C LEU A 537 5.27 -10.54 7.69
N PRO A 538 4.48 -11.10 6.78
CA PRO A 538 3.92 -10.34 5.67
C PRO A 538 2.60 -9.66 6.07
N TRP A 539 2.16 -8.79 5.17
CA TRP A 539 0.77 -8.33 5.14
C TRP A 539 -0.23 -9.41 4.65
N ALA A 540 0.21 -10.43 3.90
CA ALA A 540 -0.52 -11.64 3.45
C ALA A 540 -1.78 -11.48 2.58
N LEU A 541 -2.39 -10.29 2.47
CA LEU A 541 -3.65 -10.00 1.73
C LEU A 541 -3.51 -10.12 0.20
N HIS A 542 -3.31 -11.35 -0.27
CA HIS A 542 -2.96 -11.65 -1.67
C HIS A 542 -1.69 -10.92 -2.14
N SER A 543 -0.75 -10.70 -1.20
CA SER A 543 0.53 -10.06 -1.46
C SER A 543 1.62 -11.11 -1.44
N GLU A 544 2.32 -11.25 -2.56
CA GLU A 544 3.45 -12.14 -2.75
C GLU A 544 4.78 -11.39 -2.65
N GLY A 545 5.84 -12.13 -2.32
CA GLY A 545 7.21 -11.67 -2.53
C GLY A 545 7.52 -11.65 -4.03
N ILE A 546 7.96 -10.51 -4.56
CA ILE A 546 8.26 -10.36 -5.99
C ILE A 546 9.75 -10.19 -6.20
N VAL A 547 10.35 -11.05 -7.03
CA VAL A 547 11.75 -10.97 -7.45
C VAL A 547 11.84 -10.36 -8.85
N GLU A 548 12.47 -9.20 -8.98
CA GLU A 548 12.64 -8.48 -10.24
C GLU A 548 14.13 -8.20 -10.49
N PRO A 549 14.67 -8.47 -11.70
CA PRO A 549 16.06 -8.21 -12.02
C PRO A 549 16.32 -6.73 -12.30
N VAL A 550 17.51 -6.25 -11.93
CA VAL A 550 17.99 -4.91 -12.27
C VAL A 550 18.42 -4.89 -13.74
N ALA A 551 17.56 -4.35 -14.60
CA ALA A 551 17.70 -4.39 -16.05
C ALA A 551 17.69 -3.00 -16.70
N LEU A 552 18.33 -2.89 -17.87
CA LEU A 552 18.31 -1.73 -18.76
C LEU A 552 16.91 -1.55 -19.41
N PRO A 553 16.66 -0.41 -20.08
CA PRO A 553 15.35 -0.14 -20.69
C PRO A 553 14.91 -1.15 -21.74
N ASP A 554 15.86 -1.79 -22.42
CA ASP A 554 15.63 -2.84 -23.41
C ASP A 554 15.38 -4.23 -22.80
N GLY A 555 15.37 -4.34 -21.46
CA GLY A 555 15.20 -5.58 -20.72
C GLY A 555 16.48 -6.39 -20.54
N LYS A 556 17.64 -5.92 -21.05
CA LYS A 556 18.92 -6.59 -20.79
C LYS A 556 19.26 -6.48 -19.30
N ILE A 557 19.50 -7.63 -18.66
CA ILE A 557 20.02 -7.67 -17.28
C ILE A 557 21.40 -7.03 -17.26
N ALA A 558 21.56 -6.02 -16.41
CA ALA A 558 22.83 -5.33 -16.26
C ALA A 558 23.75 -6.13 -15.34
N LYS A 559 25.04 -6.14 -15.66
CA LYS A 559 26.09 -6.84 -14.91
C LYS A 559 26.90 -5.90 -14.03
N SER A 560 26.85 -4.59 -14.28
CA SER A 560 27.48 -3.56 -13.44
C SER A 560 26.69 -2.26 -13.45
N ILE A 561 26.83 -1.47 -12.38
CA ILE A 561 26.24 -0.13 -12.27
C ILE A 561 26.67 0.82 -13.39
N GLU A 562 27.87 0.64 -13.94
CA GLU A 562 28.38 1.53 -14.98
C GLU A 562 27.65 1.37 -16.32
N GLU A 563 26.92 0.27 -16.55
CA GLU A 563 26.06 0.11 -17.73
C GLU A 563 24.86 1.06 -17.74
N PHE A 564 24.46 1.60 -16.58
CA PHE A 564 23.35 2.54 -16.46
C PHE A 564 23.75 4.00 -16.65
N LYS A 565 25.05 4.29 -16.77
CA LYS A 565 25.54 5.66 -16.90
C LYS A 565 25.15 6.27 -18.24
N LYS A 566 24.50 7.43 -18.21
CA LYS A 566 24.11 8.22 -19.40
C LYS A 566 25.28 8.96 -20.02
#